data_AF-A0A7J6THR0-F1
#
_entry.id   AF-A0A7J6THR0-F1
#
_cell.length_a   1.000
_cell.length_b   1.000
_cell.length_c   1.000
_cell.angle_alpha   90.00
_cell.angle_beta   90.00
_cell.angle_gamma   90.00
#
_symmetry.space_group_name_H-M   'P 1'
#
loop_
_entity.id
_entity.type
_entity.pdbx_description
1 polymer ?
#
loop_
_entity_poly.entity_id
_entity_poly.type
_entity_poly.pdbx_seq_one_letter_code
_entity_poly.pdbx_strand_id
1 'polypeptide(L)'
;MPTRRSLKRSVANATTAAAQLGLSSSTGIGDIFSQFAGGSAGYGASSSQNSAAMAAVVYCGPDPSVGQLFRKFGKKDSLTRMKAYEELRSRVEDSDEADSNALANILEPFAAHYRRSALLDPDWRCRAAMHSIVGLLVSRLKRDAMRYIPDILPSLYLAALYDTHYEVCRSSSAALAMIFPHQNKRKMAIYDKFRDPVRKEICWLLSSECTMQELDEIFGCSGGASKVDASDESEGRYDRAVCAALTAVPKFAMMPNTDTADPAIVSMDFIHFALPPYRSS
;
A
#
# COMPACT_ATOMS: atom_id res chain seq x y z
N MET A 1 15.19 -42.84 37.92
CA MET A 1 13.87 -43.23 38.47
C MET A 1 13.91 -42.91 39.96
N PRO A 2 13.15 -41.90 40.42
CA PRO A 2 11.74 -42.13 40.78
C PRO A 2 10.74 -41.07 40.28
N THR A 3 9.62 -41.60 39.77
CA THR A 3 8.20 -41.21 39.90
C THR A 3 7.67 -39.78 39.80
N ARG A 4 6.84 -39.63 38.76
CA ARG A 4 5.78 -38.64 38.47
C ARG A 4 4.96 -38.17 39.68
N ARG A 5 4.67 -36.86 39.70
CA ARG A 5 3.37 -36.32 40.14
C ARG A 5 2.85 -35.27 39.14
N SER A 6 1.75 -35.64 38.48
CA SER A 6 0.91 -34.79 37.63
C SER A 6 0.12 -33.82 38.50
N LEU A 7 0.25 -32.51 38.25
CA LEU A 7 -0.65 -31.49 38.80
C LEU A 7 -1.43 -30.85 37.67
N LYS A 8 -2.70 -31.26 37.56
CA LYS A 8 -3.75 -30.53 36.83
C LYS A 8 -4.18 -29.33 37.69
N ARG A 9 -4.13 -28.11 37.15
CA ARG A 9 -4.90 -26.94 37.61
C ARG A 9 -5.30 -26.17 36.35
N SER A 10 -6.55 -26.31 35.93
CA SER A 10 -7.70 -25.47 36.30
C SER A 10 -7.63 -24.09 35.64
N VAL A 11 -8.38 -23.99 34.53
CA VAL A 11 -8.79 -22.74 33.88
C VAL A 11 -9.58 -21.92 34.89
N ALA A 12 -9.17 -20.68 35.12
CA ALA A 12 -9.93 -19.69 35.87
C ALA A 12 -10.31 -18.57 34.90
N ASN A 13 -11.56 -18.59 34.43
CA ASN A 13 -12.21 -17.42 33.85
C ASN A 13 -12.50 -16.45 35.01
N ALA A 14 -11.88 -15.27 34.97
CA ALA A 14 -12.23 -14.16 35.84
C ALA A 14 -12.99 -13.12 35.01
N THR A 15 -14.31 -13.27 34.93
CA THR A 15 -15.23 -12.17 34.64
C THR A 15 -15.61 -11.49 35.95
N THR A 16 -15.82 -10.16 35.85
CA THR A 16 -16.49 -9.25 36.79
C THR A 16 -15.78 -8.91 38.11
N ALA A 17 -15.24 -7.67 38.19
CA ALA A 17 -15.70 -6.64 39.15
C ALA A 17 -14.79 -5.40 39.14
N ALA A 18 -15.29 -4.28 38.61
CA ALA A 18 -14.99 -2.91 39.07
C ALA A 18 -16.10 -2.02 38.48
N ALA A 19 -17.17 -1.82 39.24
CA ALA A 19 -17.37 -0.65 40.10
C ALA A 19 -17.88 0.56 39.30
N GLN A 20 -19.18 0.76 39.42
CA GLN A 20 -19.95 1.92 39.00
C GLN A 20 -19.35 3.21 39.57
N LEU A 21 -19.18 4.22 38.71
CA LEU A 21 -19.23 5.62 39.10
C LEU A 21 -19.91 6.44 37.98
N GLY A 22 -21.09 6.97 38.30
CA GLY A 22 -21.56 8.29 37.85
C GLY A 22 -21.98 8.45 36.39
N LEU A 23 -23.20 8.01 36.04
CA LEU A 23 -23.94 8.47 34.86
C LEU A 23 -24.59 9.83 35.14
N SER A 24 -24.35 10.80 34.27
CA SER A 24 -25.26 11.92 33.97
C SER A 24 -24.95 12.44 32.56
N SER A 25 -25.51 11.78 31.56
CA SER A 25 -25.93 12.40 30.29
C SER A 25 -26.65 11.35 29.46
N SER A 26 -27.95 11.53 29.35
CA SER A 26 -28.84 10.77 28.47
C SER A 26 -28.37 10.93 27.02
N THR A 27 -27.73 9.90 26.48
CA THR A 27 -27.64 9.69 25.02
C THR A 27 -28.08 8.26 24.75
N GLY A 28 -29.16 8.15 23.98
CA GLY A 28 -29.84 6.89 23.73
C GLY A 28 -28.98 5.94 22.89
N ILE A 29 -29.01 4.67 23.25
CA ILE A 29 -28.37 3.55 22.54
C ILE A 29 -28.90 3.41 21.08
N GLY A 30 -29.97 4.12 20.72
CA GLY A 30 -30.54 4.17 19.36
C GLY A 30 -29.73 4.99 18.34
N ASP A 31 -28.83 5.90 18.76
CA ASP A 31 -28.11 6.78 17.81
C ASP A 31 -26.86 6.14 17.17
N ILE A 32 -26.40 5.01 17.69
CA ILE A 32 -25.22 4.30 17.13
C ILE A 32 -25.59 3.54 15.84
N PHE A 33 -26.86 3.12 15.69
CA PHE A 33 -27.30 2.34 14.53
C PHE A 33 -27.79 3.20 13.35
N SER A 34 -28.11 4.47 13.58
CA SER A 34 -28.58 5.42 12.56
C SER A 34 -27.50 5.79 11.54
N GLN A 35 -26.22 5.63 11.88
CA GLN A 35 -25.10 6.01 11.03
C GLN A 35 -24.79 4.99 9.91
N PHE A 36 -25.45 3.82 9.91
CA PHE A 36 -25.24 2.77 8.91
C PHE A 36 -26.26 2.79 7.75
N ALA A 37 -27.35 3.57 7.84
CA ALA A 37 -28.50 3.45 6.92
C ALA A 37 -28.86 4.72 6.12
N GLY A 38 -27.97 5.70 6.00
CA GLY A 38 -28.24 6.96 5.29
C GLY A 38 -27.56 7.06 3.92
N GLY A 39 -28.29 6.75 2.84
CA GLY A 39 -27.87 7.01 1.47
C GLY A 39 -27.98 8.49 1.08
N SER A 40 -26.98 8.96 0.33
CA SER A 40 -26.99 10.04 -0.67
C SER A 40 -27.85 11.30 -0.42
N ALA A 41 -27.23 12.41 -0.01
CA ALA A 41 -27.58 13.77 -0.46
C ALA A 41 -26.49 14.81 -0.08
N GLY A 42 -26.12 15.67 -1.04
CA GLY A 42 -25.73 17.05 -0.75
C GLY A 42 -24.24 17.42 -0.86
N TYR A 43 -23.82 17.83 -2.05
CA TYR A 43 -22.66 18.71 -2.24
C TYR A 43 -22.96 20.09 -1.63
N GLY A 44 -22.05 20.61 -0.82
CA GLY A 44 -22.06 21.97 -0.30
C GLY A 44 -20.66 22.37 0.14
N ALA A 45 -20.05 23.27 -0.63
CA ALA A 45 -18.72 23.82 -0.38
C ALA A 45 -18.68 24.63 0.93
N SER A 46 -17.69 24.36 1.77
CA SER A 46 -17.23 25.27 2.82
C SER A 46 -15.71 25.30 2.81
N SER A 47 -15.18 26.47 2.45
CA SER A 47 -13.79 26.86 2.54
C SER A 47 -13.29 26.84 4.00
N SER A 48 -12.43 25.89 4.32
CA SER A 48 -11.49 25.99 5.44
C SER A 48 -10.21 25.25 5.04
N GLN A 49 -9.16 26.02 4.82
CA GLN A 49 -7.80 25.53 4.58
C GLN A 49 -7.25 24.98 5.90
N ASN A 50 -7.48 23.69 6.15
CA ASN A 50 -6.60 22.78 6.88
C ASN A 50 -7.24 21.39 6.91
N SER A 51 -6.89 20.59 5.90
CA SER A 51 -7.26 19.19 5.84
C SER A 51 -6.16 18.41 5.12
N ALA A 52 -5.16 17.96 5.88
CA ALA A 52 -4.57 16.64 5.66
C ALA A 52 -5.66 15.58 5.93
N ALA A 53 -6.76 15.67 5.18
CA ALA A 53 -7.80 14.67 5.18
C ALA A 53 -7.22 13.49 4.45
N MET A 54 -7.22 12.34 5.14
CA MET A 54 -7.28 11.03 4.52
C MET A 54 -8.10 11.14 3.23
N ALA A 55 -7.42 11.23 2.09
CA ALA A 55 -8.09 11.06 0.81
C ALA A 55 -8.39 9.57 0.71
N ALA A 56 -9.39 9.13 1.49
CA ALA A 56 -9.95 7.81 1.39
C ALA A 56 -10.26 7.61 -0.07
N VAL A 57 -9.68 6.56 -0.67
CA VAL A 57 -9.91 6.25 -2.08
C VAL A 57 -11.41 6.12 -2.27
N VAL A 58 -12.02 7.11 -2.93
CA VAL A 58 -13.46 7.14 -3.14
C VAL A 58 -13.75 6.33 -4.38
N TYR A 59 -14.35 5.16 -4.17
CA TYR A 59 -14.94 4.40 -5.26
C TYR A 59 -16.30 5.02 -5.62
N CYS A 60 -16.41 5.58 -6.82
CA CYS A 60 -17.64 6.17 -7.37
C CYS A 60 -18.38 5.23 -8.35
N GLY A 61 -17.97 3.96 -8.44
CA GLY A 61 -18.60 3.00 -9.34
C GLY A 61 -19.98 2.51 -8.83
N PRO A 62 -20.70 1.73 -9.65
CA PRO A 62 -22.10 1.38 -9.40
C PRO A 62 -22.28 0.37 -8.25
N ASP A 63 -21.22 -0.37 -7.90
CA ASP A 63 -21.32 -1.43 -6.89
C ASP A 63 -20.97 -0.94 -5.46
N PRO A 64 -21.95 -0.82 -4.56
CA PRO A 64 -21.70 -0.38 -3.19
C PRO A 64 -20.81 -1.34 -2.37
N SER A 65 -20.83 -2.64 -2.68
CA SER A 65 -19.98 -3.64 -1.99
C SER A 65 -18.51 -3.41 -2.27
N VAL A 66 -18.15 -3.05 -3.51
CA VAL A 66 -16.79 -2.64 -3.88
C VAL A 66 -16.40 -1.38 -3.13
N GLY A 67 -17.30 -0.40 -3.02
CA GLY A 67 -17.06 0.80 -2.22
C GLY A 67 -16.82 0.51 -0.72
N GLN A 68 -17.40 -0.56 -0.17
CA GLN A 68 -17.09 -1.01 1.19
C GLN A 68 -15.67 -1.61 1.29
N LEU A 69 -15.21 -2.34 0.28
CA LEU A 69 -13.83 -2.85 0.21
C LEU A 69 -12.81 -1.71 0.24
N PHE A 70 -13.01 -0.67 -0.58
CA PHE A 70 -12.12 0.50 -0.60
C PHE A 70 -12.11 1.25 0.74
N ARG A 71 -13.25 1.33 1.43
CA ARG A 71 -13.31 1.86 2.81
C ARG A 71 -12.53 1.01 3.81
N LYS A 72 -12.50 -0.31 3.62
CA LYS A 72 -11.69 -1.22 4.46
C LYS A 72 -10.18 -1.05 4.16
N PHE A 73 -9.77 -0.72 2.94
CA PHE A 73 -8.36 -0.49 2.59
C PHE A 73 -7.73 0.68 3.36
N GLY A 74 -8.53 1.71 3.69
CA GLY A 74 -8.09 2.85 4.51
C GLY A 74 -8.08 2.58 6.01
N LYS A 75 -8.32 1.35 6.48
CA LYS A 75 -8.27 1.01 7.90
C LYS A 75 -6.85 0.75 8.36
N LYS A 76 -6.57 1.05 9.63
CA LYS A 76 -5.28 0.80 10.28
C LYS A 76 -5.02 -0.70 10.53
N ASP A 77 -6.08 -1.43 10.90
CA ASP A 77 -6.01 -2.86 11.21
C ASP A 77 -5.68 -3.69 9.96
N SER A 78 -4.52 -4.36 9.96
CA SER A 78 -4.03 -5.11 8.79
C SER A 78 -4.88 -6.35 8.49
N LEU A 79 -5.49 -6.97 9.49
CA LEU A 79 -6.40 -8.11 9.30
C LEU A 79 -7.66 -7.71 8.52
N THR A 80 -8.22 -6.53 8.83
CA THR A 80 -9.36 -5.95 8.11
C THR A 80 -8.98 -5.62 6.66
N ARG A 81 -7.81 -5.02 6.45
CA ARG A 81 -7.29 -4.75 5.08
C ARG A 81 -7.08 -6.06 4.31
N MET A 82 -6.44 -7.05 4.94
CA MET A 82 -6.17 -8.35 4.34
C MET A 82 -7.45 -9.03 3.86
N LYS A 83 -8.46 -9.15 4.73
CA LYS A 83 -9.75 -9.72 4.35
C LYS A 83 -10.40 -8.99 3.17
N ALA A 84 -10.29 -7.66 3.15
CA ALA A 84 -10.81 -6.87 2.04
C ALA A 84 -10.02 -7.10 0.73
N TYR A 85 -8.71 -7.28 0.80
CA TYR A 85 -7.89 -7.64 -0.36
C TYR A 85 -8.22 -9.03 -0.88
N GLU A 86 -8.40 -10.01 0.01
CA GLU A 86 -8.82 -11.37 -0.36
C GLU A 86 -10.21 -11.37 -1.01
N GLU A 87 -11.17 -10.63 -0.44
CA GLU A 87 -12.52 -10.47 -0.99
C GLU A 87 -12.48 -9.79 -2.36
N LEU A 88 -11.69 -8.73 -2.54
CA LEU A 88 -11.50 -8.10 -3.85
C LEU A 88 -10.85 -9.05 -4.85
N ARG A 89 -9.83 -9.80 -4.42
CA ARG A 89 -9.12 -10.75 -5.27
C ARG A 89 -10.07 -11.83 -5.80
N SER A 90 -10.82 -12.49 -4.92
CA SER A 90 -11.82 -13.51 -5.31
C SER A 90 -12.77 -12.94 -6.35
N ARG A 91 -13.27 -11.72 -6.10
CA ARG A 91 -14.19 -11.05 -7.02
C ARG A 91 -13.60 -10.80 -8.41
N VAL A 92 -12.31 -10.46 -8.51
CA VAL A 92 -11.65 -10.28 -9.81
C VAL A 92 -11.36 -11.64 -10.45
N GLU A 93 -11.05 -12.68 -9.67
CA GLU A 93 -10.86 -14.05 -10.18
C GLU A 93 -12.14 -14.62 -10.78
N ASP A 94 -13.28 -14.39 -10.09
CA ASP A 94 -14.62 -14.85 -10.46
C ASP A 94 -15.29 -14.01 -11.56
N SER A 95 -14.73 -12.85 -11.91
CA SER A 95 -15.27 -12.00 -12.98
C SER A 95 -14.99 -12.57 -14.37
N ASP A 96 -15.96 -12.43 -15.27
CA ASP A 96 -15.85 -12.87 -16.66
C ASP A 96 -15.37 -11.73 -17.59
N GLU A 97 -14.98 -12.05 -18.83
CA GLU A 97 -14.56 -11.03 -19.80
C GLU A 97 -15.66 -10.00 -20.13
N ALA A 98 -16.95 -10.36 -19.91
CA ALA A 98 -18.08 -9.45 -20.04
C ALA A 98 -18.09 -8.35 -18.95
N ASP A 99 -17.38 -8.57 -17.83
CA ASP A 99 -17.30 -7.64 -16.69
C ASP A 99 -16.18 -6.61 -16.84
N SER A 100 -15.57 -6.47 -18.03
CA SER A 100 -14.44 -5.56 -18.27
C SER A 100 -14.72 -4.12 -17.78
N ASN A 101 -15.94 -3.61 -18.00
CA ASN A 101 -16.35 -2.28 -17.51
C ASN A 101 -16.38 -2.21 -15.97
N ALA A 102 -16.83 -3.27 -15.30
CA ALA A 102 -16.84 -3.31 -13.83
C ALA A 102 -15.41 -3.38 -13.27
N LEU A 103 -14.53 -4.16 -13.90
CA LEU A 103 -13.11 -4.21 -13.53
C LEU A 103 -12.40 -2.88 -13.78
N ALA A 104 -12.73 -2.17 -14.86
CA ALA A 104 -12.15 -0.85 -15.14
C ALA A 104 -12.52 0.17 -14.05
N ASN A 105 -13.77 0.13 -13.56
CA ASN A 105 -14.22 0.97 -12.43
C ASN A 105 -13.51 0.64 -11.12
N ILE A 106 -13.02 -0.59 -10.96
CA ILE A 106 -12.20 -1.01 -9.81
C ILE A 106 -10.75 -0.53 -9.99
N LEU A 107 -10.19 -0.67 -11.20
CA LEU A 107 -8.76 -0.43 -11.44
C LEU A 107 -8.36 1.01 -11.14
N GLU A 108 -9.17 2.00 -11.48
CA GLU A 108 -8.85 3.41 -11.21
C GLU A 108 -8.61 3.73 -9.74
N PRO A 109 -9.59 3.53 -8.84
CA PRO A 109 -9.37 3.73 -7.42
C PRO A 109 -8.33 2.76 -6.86
N PHE A 110 -8.25 1.53 -7.38
CA PHE A 110 -7.24 0.58 -6.94
C PHE A 110 -5.82 1.04 -7.28
N ALA A 111 -5.58 1.59 -8.46
CA ALA A 111 -4.27 2.13 -8.86
C ALA A 111 -3.86 3.31 -7.96
N ALA A 112 -4.81 4.20 -7.65
CA ALA A 112 -4.56 5.32 -6.73
C ALA A 112 -4.24 4.85 -5.30
N HIS A 113 -4.93 3.80 -4.82
CA HIS A 113 -4.61 3.15 -3.54
C HIS A 113 -3.24 2.46 -3.58
N TYR A 114 -3.00 1.69 -4.65
CA TYR A 114 -1.79 0.91 -4.87
C TYR A 114 -0.55 1.80 -4.85
N ARG A 115 -0.57 2.94 -5.56
CA ARG A 115 0.53 3.91 -5.58
C ARG A 115 0.92 4.40 -4.18
N ARG A 116 -0.07 4.60 -3.30
CA ARG A 116 0.17 5.09 -1.93
C ARG A 116 0.59 3.98 -0.96
N SER A 117 0.11 2.76 -1.14
CA SER A 117 0.18 1.73 -0.10
C SER A 117 1.03 0.51 -0.45
N ALA A 118 1.22 0.17 -1.74
CA ALA A 118 1.82 -1.12 -2.12
C ALA A 118 3.23 -1.32 -1.60
N LEU A 119 4.06 -0.28 -1.62
CA LEU A 119 5.43 -0.32 -1.08
C LEU A 119 5.48 -0.04 0.43
N LEU A 120 4.50 0.70 0.94
CA LEU A 120 4.55 1.36 2.25
C LEU A 120 3.75 0.65 3.36
N ASP A 121 2.87 -0.30 3.01
CA ASP A 121 2.10 -1.04 4.01
C ASP A 121 3.04 -1.79 4.98
N PRO A 122 2.87 -1.65 6.31
CA PRO A 122 3.73 -2.34 7.27
C PRO A 122 3.59 -3.86 7.19
N ASP A 123 2.39 -4.38 6.90
CA ASP A 123 2.15 -5.82 6.83
C ASP A 123 2.56 -6.36 5.46
N TRP A 124 3.56 -7.24 5.44
CA TRP A 124 4.06 -7.85 4.21
C TRP A 124 2.98 -8.63 3.47
N ARG A 125 2.01 -9.21 4.19
CA ARG A 125 0.92 -9.93 3.55
C ARG A 125 0.08 -8.96 2.72
N CYS A 126 -0.22 -7.78 3.26
CA CYS A 126 -0.99 -6.74 2.57
C CYS A 126 -0.25 -6.29 1.30
N ARG A 127 1.07 -6.08 1.37
CA ARG A 127 1.91 -5.79 0.19
C ARG A 127 1.81 -6.88 -0.87
N ALA A 128 2.04 -8.14 -0.48
CA ALA A 128 1.96 -9.29 -1.39
C ALA A 128 0.56 -9.44 -2.03
N ALA A 129 -0.51 -9.23 -1.27
CA ALA A 129 -1.88 -9.28 -1.77
C ALA A 129 -2.16 -8.20 -2.81
N MET A 130 -1.74 -6.95 -2.54
CA MET A 130 -1.89 -5.84 -3.49
C MET A 130 -1.17 -6.10 -4.82
N HIS A 131 0.05 -6.63 -4.80
CA HIS A 131 0.76 -7.02 -6.02
C HIS A 131 -0.01 -8.10 -6.81
N SER A 132 -0.56 -9.09 -6.13
CA SER A 132 -1.32 -10.14 -6.81
C SER A 132 -2.60 -9.59 -7.45
N ILE A 133 -3.32 -8.70 -6.77
CA ILE A 133 -4.54 -8.08 -7.29
C ILE A 133 -4.22 -7.18 -8.50
N VAL A 134 -3.15 -6.38 -8.42
CA VAL A 134 -2.78 -5.49 -9.54
C VAL A 134 -2.38 -6.28 -10.78
N GLY A 135 -1.63 -7.38 -10.60
CA GLY A 135 -1.28 -8.29 -11.69
C GLY A 135 -2.53 -8.86 -12.36
N LEU A 136 -3.50 -9.31 -11.58
CA LEU A 136 -4.74 -9.87 -12.07
C LEU A 136 -5.59 -8.82 -12.82
N LEU A 137 -5.88 -7.67 -12.19
CA LEU A 137 -6.68 -6.59 -12.79
C LEU A 137 -6.09 -6.12 -14.11
N VAL A 138 -4.79 -5.84 -14.15
CA VAL A 138 -4.13 -5.35 -15.36
C VAL A 138 -4.09 -6.43 -16.44
N SER A 139 -3.87 -7.70 -16.08
CA SER A 139 -3.87 -8.80 -17.06
C SER A 139 -5.24 -9.04 -17.72
N ARG A 140 -6.34 -8.81 -16.99
CA ARG A 140 -7.71 -8.90 -17.49
C ARG A 140 -8.05 -7.70 -18.39
N LEU A 141 -7.73 -6.48 -17.96
CA LEU A 141 -8.07 -5.24 -18.66
C LEU A 141 -7.15 -4.89 -19.84
N LYS A 142 -5.94 -5.45 -19.89
CA LYS A 142 -4.97 -5.32 -20.99
C LYS A 142 -4.77 -3.86 -21.43
N ARG A 143 -5.35 -3.47 -22.58
CA ARG A 143 -5.17 -2.13 -23.17
C ARG A 143 -5.81 -1.04 -22.31
N ASP A 144 -6.91 -1.33 -21.64
CA ASP A 144 -7.64 -0.33 -20.84
C ASP A 144 -6.89 0.02 -19.55
N ALA A 145 -6.03 -0.89 -19.08
CA ALA A 145 -5.15 -0.67 -17.93
C ALA A 145 -3.93 0.22 -18.24
N MET A 146 -3.61 0.45 -19.52
CA MET A 146 -2.35 1.10 -19.92
C MET A 146 -2.18 2.50 -19.35
N ARG A 147 -3.27 3.24 -19.12
CA ARG A 147 -3.25 4.58 -18.54
C ARG A 147 -2.82 4.61 -17.07
N TYR A 148 -2.99 3.49 -16.35
CA TYR A 148 -2.64 3.36 -14.93
C TYR A 148 -1.25 2.74 -14.70
N ILE A 149 -0.60 2.21 -15.75
CA ILE A 149 0.74 1.62 -15.63
C ILE A 149 1.77 2.60 -15.05
N PRO A 150 1.79 3.91 -15.39
CA PRO A 150 2.70 4.86 -14.75
C PRO A 150 2.57 4.95 -13.23
N ASP A 151 1.37 4.76 -12.67
CA ASP A 151 1.13 4.79 -11.22
C ASP A 151 1.43 3.43 -10.54
N ILE A 152 1.34 2.33 -11.29
CA ILE A 152 1.50 0.96 -10.78
C ILE A 152 2.95 0.47 -10.88
N LEU A 153 3.58 0.72 -12.03
CA LEU A 153 4.85 0.10 -12.39
C LEU A 153 6.01 0.45 -11.44
N PRO A 154 6.16 1.69 -10.94
CA PRO A 154 7.26 2.02 -10.04
C PRO A 154 7.28 1.16 -8.78
N SER A 155 6.20 1.17 -7.98
CA SER A 155 6.13 0.37 -6.75
C SER A 155 6.21 -1.13 -7.03
N LEU A 156 5.62 -1.59 -8.15
CA LEU A 156 5.67 -2.99 -8.54
C LEU A 156 7.09 -3.45 -8.90
N TYR A 157 7.84 -2.63 -9.64
CA TYR A 157 9.22 -2.91 -10.04
C TYR A 157 10.16 -2.86 -8.83
N LEU A 158 10.05 -1.83 -7.99
CA LEU A 158 10.87 -1.68 -6.79
C LEU A 158 10.68 -2.87 -5.84
N ALA A 159 9.43 -3.25 -5.56
CA ALA A 159 9.13 -4.41 -4.72
C ALA A 159 9.59 -5.75 -5.32
N ALA A 160 9.77 -5.84 -6.65
CA ALA A 160 10.30 -7.04 -7.29
C ALA A 160 11.83 -7.13 -7.21
N LEU A 161 12.50 -5.98 -7.08
CA LEU A 161 13.93 -5.93 -6.85
C LEU A 161 14.28 -6.17 -5.38
N TYR A 162 13.50 -5.60 -4.48
CA TYR A 162 13.74 -5.71 -3.05
C TYR A 162 12.47 -5.47 -2.24
N ASP A 163 12.26 -6.36 -1.29
CA ASP A 163 11.40 -6.21 -0.14
C ASP A 163 12.07 -6.98 1.01
N THR A 164 11.84 -6.58 2.26
CA THR A 164 12.36 -7.31 3.42
C THR A 164 11.81 -8.73 3.50
N HIS A 165 10.67 -9.00 2.86
CA HIS A 165 10.01 -10.29 2.83
C HIS A 165 10.03 -10.87 1.40
N TYR A 166 10.57 -12.08 1.27
CA TYR A 166 10.72 -12.78 -0.01
C TYR A 166 9.37 -13.01 -0.71
N GLU A 167 8.30 -13.25 0.05
CA GLU A 167 6.95 -13.49 -0.47
C GLU A 167 6.42 -12.28 -1.25
N VAL A 168 6.79 -11.06 -0.83
CA VAL A 168 6.41 -9.82 -1.52
C VAL A 168 7.17 -9.72 -2.84
N CYS A 169 8.49 -9.95 -2.84
CA CYS A 169 9.32 -10.00 -4.05
C CYS A 169 8.80 -11.02 -5.07
N ARG A 170 8.39 -12.19 -4.58
CA ARG A 170 7.82 -13.26 -5.41
C ARG A 170 6.48 -12.82 -6.02
N SER A 171 5.60 -12.22 -5.22
CA SER A 171 4.29 -11.75 -5.67
C SER A 171 4.41 -10.62 -6.70
N SER A 172 5.27 -9.63 -6.46
CA SER A 172 5.53 -8.52 -7.39
C SER A 172 6.17 -9.01 -8.69
N SER A 173 7.14 -9.93 -8.61
CA SER A 173 7.74 -10.56 -9.80
C SER A 173 6.72 -11.37 -10.62
N ALA A 174 5.84 -12.11 -9.95
CA ALA A 174 4.76 -12.84 -10.60
C ALA A 174 3.76 -11.89 -11.28
N ALA A 175 3.36 -10.81 -10.61
CA ALA A 175 2.48 -9.80 -11.18
C ALA A 175 3.12 -9.08 -12.38
N LEU A 176 4.42 -8.73 -12.31
CA LEU A 176 5.15 -8.23 -13.48
C LEU A 176 5.15 -9.22 -14.64
N ALA A 177 5.23 -10.52 -14.35
CA ALA A 177 5.17 -11.55 -15.36
C ALA A 177 3.76 -11.74 -15.94
N MET A 178 2.71 -11.52 -15.16
CA MET A 178 1.34 -11.52 -15.67
C MET A 178 1.09 -10.32 -16.59
N ILE A 179 1.55 -9.12 -16.20
CA ILE A 179 1.36 -7.88 -16.97
C ILE A 179 2.24 -7.88 -18.23
N PHE A 180 3.49 -8.34 -18.10
CA PHE A 180 4.46 -8.43 -19.19
C PHE A 180 5.04 -9.86 -19.27
N PRO A 181 4.34 -10.79 -19.96
CA PRO A 181 4.73 -12.20 -20.04
C PRO A 181 6.10 -12.43 -20.66
N HIS A 182 6.41 -11.70 -21.72
CA HIS A 182 7.69 -11.83 -22.41
C HIS A 182 8.76 -10.98 -21.72
N GLN A 183 9.86 -11.61 -21.30
CA GLN A 183 10.96 -10.96 -20.60
C GLN A 183 11.50 -9.73 -21.34
N ASN A 184 11.66 -9.81 -22.66
CA ASN A 184 12.13 -8.69 -23.49
C ASN A 184 11.13 -7.53 -23.47
N LYS A 185 9.82 -7.81 -23.61
CA LYS A 185 8.78 -6.78 -23.52
C LYS A 185 8.69 -6.15 -22.12
N ARG A 186 8.95 -6.93 -21.07
CA ARG A 186 9.03 -6.43 -19.69
C ARG A 186 10.19 -5.45 -19.52
N LYS A 187 11.38 -5.79 -20.04
CA LYS A 187 12.52 -4.88 -20.04
C LYS A 187 12.22 -3.60 -20.83
N MET A 188 11.65 -3.70 -22.03
CA MET A 188 11.23 -2.53 -22.81
C MET A 188 10.18 -1.69 -22.10
N ALA A 189 9.23 -2.31 -21.41
CA ALA A 189 8.24 -1.57 -20.63
C ALA A 189 8.90 -0.74 -19.52
N ILE A 190 9.81 -1.35 -18.75
CA ILE A 190 10.45 -0.71 -17.59
C ILE A 190 11.50 0.33 -17.99
N TYR A 191 12.38 -0.01 -18.93
CA TYR A 191 13.59 0.77 -19.22
C TYR A 191 13.46 1.70 -20.43
N ASP A 192 12.35 1.63 -21.16
CA ASP A 192 12.10 2.46 -22.35
C ASP A 192 10.73 3.14 -22.22
N LYS A 193 9.63 2.40 -22.44
CA LYS A 193 8.27 2.99 -22.51
C LYS A 193 7.81 3.73 -21.23
N PHE A 194 8.09 3.17 -20.06
CA PHE A 194 7.71 3.73 -18.75
C PHE A 194 8.94 4.04 -17.90
N ARG A 195 10.06 4.36 -18.56
CA ARG A 195 11.32 4.70 -17.89
C ARG A 195 11.15 5.88 -16.94
N ASP A 196 10.48 6.94 -17.38
CA ASP A 196 10.40 8.19 -16.63
C ASP A 196 9.61 8.08 -15.32
N PRO A 197 8.42 7.47 -15.27
CA PRO A 197 7.73 7.22 -13.99
C PRO A 197 8.57 6.43 -12.99
N VAL A 198 9.24 5.36 -13.45
CA VAL A 198 10.08 4.52 -12.57
C VAL A 198 11.31 5.30 -12.10
N ARG A 199 11.97 6.03 -12.99
CA ARG A 199 13.13 6.87 -12.67
C ARG A 199 12.76 7.97 -11.69
N LYS A 200 11.63 8.65 -11.90
CA LYS A 200 11.14 9.71 -11.02
C LYS A 200 10.93 9.19 -9.60
N GLU A 201 10.32 8.02 -9.44
CA GLU A 201 10.11 7.39 -8.13
C GLU A 201 11.45 7.06 -7.46
N ILE A 202 12.40 6.47 -8.19
CA ILE A 202 13.75 6.16 -7.68
C ILE A 202 14.45 7.44 -7.22
N CYS A 203 14.47 8.48 -8.05
CA CYS A 203 15.12 9.75 -7.74
C CYS A 203 14.48 10.43 -6.52
N TRP A 204 13.15 10.41 -6.43
CA TRP A 204 12.45 10.99 -5.29
C TRP A 204 12.77 10.22 -3.99
N LEU A 205 12.71 8.88 -4.00
CA LEU A 205 13.05 8.04 -2.83
C LEU A 205 14.49 8.23 -2.35
N LEU A 206 15.42 8.58 -3.24
CA LEU A 206 16.82 8.84 -2.93
C LEU A 206 17.14 10.32 -2.70
N SER A 207 16.15 11.21 -2.83
CA SER A 207 16.34 12.64 -2.62
C SER A 207 16.31 13.00 -1.14
N SER A 208 16.88 14.16 -0.81
CA SER A 208 16.74 14.74 0.53
C SER A 208 15.31 15.14 0.89
N GLU A 209 14.41 15.21 -0.09
CA GLU A 209 12.99 15.52 0.12
C GLU A 209 12.23 14.32 0.68
N CYS A 210 12.67 13.09 0.36
CA CYS A 210 12.03 11.88 0.89
C CYS A 210 12.47 11.65 2.34
N THR A 211 11.57 11.94 3.28
CA THR A 211 11.74 11.70 4.71
C THR A 211 10.77 10.61 5.20
N MET A 212 11.01 10.07 6.40
CA MET A 212 10.05 9.16 7.05
C MET A 212 8.66 9.78 7.16
N GLN A 213 8.60 11.08 7.50
CA GLN A 213 7.34 11.82 7.65
C GLN A 213 6.58 11.92 6.31
N GLU A 214 7.27 12.23 5.22
CA GLU A 214 6.68 12.30 3.88
C GLU A 214 6.07 10.95 3.47
N LEU A 215 6.78 9.84 3.71
CA LEU A 215 6.24 8.50 3.43
C LEU A 215 5.04 8.16 4.31
N ASP A 216 5.03 8.59 5.56
CA ASP A 216 3.91 8.38 6.48
C ASP A 216 2.68 9.18 6.07
N GLU A 217 2.88 10.40 5.58
CA GLU A 217 1.83 11.26 5.03
C GLU A 217 1.23 10.65 3.76
N ILE A 218 2.06 10.14 2.84
CA ILE A 218 1.62 9.44 1.64
C ILE A 218 0.83 8.17 1.98
N PHE A 219 1.33 7.38 2.93
CA PHE A 219 0.66 6.16 3.35
C PHE A 219 -0.65 6.44 4.12
N GLY A 220 -0.69 7.53 4.90
CA GLY A 220 -1.80 7.88 5.77
C GLY A 220 -1.67 7.30 7.19
N CYS A 221 -0.46 7.26 7.75
CA CYS A 221 -0.18 6.74 9.10
C CYS A 221 -0.26 7.79 10.22
N SER A 222 -1.03 8.88 10.07
CA SER A 222 -1.15 9.89 11.12
C SER A 222 -2.18 9.48 12.19
N GLY A 223 -1.73 8.79 13.24
CA GLY A 223 -2.42 8.80 14.55
C GLY A 223 -2.76 7.43 15.15
N GLY A 224 -2.13 7.11 16.29
CA GLY A 224 -2.68 6.18 17.28
C GLY A 224 -1.88 4.91 17.57
N ALA A 225 -0.58 4.84 17.24
CA ALA A 225 0.32 3.85 17.83
C ALA A 225 1.03 4.50 19.04
N SER A 226 1.60 3.68 19.93
CA SER A 226 2.54 4.23 20.92
C SER A 226 3.65 4.96 20.15
N LYS A 227 4.19 6.07 20.69
CA LYS A 227 5.20 6.87 19.96
C LYS A 227 6.42 6.03 19.53
N VAL A 228 6.72 4.94 20.25
CA VAL A 228 7.85 4.05 19.96
C VAL A 228 7.51 3.11 18.80
N ASP A 229 6.40 2.38 18.87
CA ASP A 229 6.00 1.45 17.80
C ASP A 229 5.74 2.18 16.48
N ALA A 230 5.21 3.42 16.56
CA ALA A 230 5.04 4.28 15.39
C ALA A 230 6.38 4.62 14.72
N SER A 231 7.42 4.86 15.51
CA SER A 231 8.75 5.21 14.99
C SER A 231 9.39 4.02 14.28
N ASP A 232 9.34 2.84 14.89
CA ASP A 232 9.94 1.61 14.32
C ASP A 232 9.22 1.21 13.01
N GLU A 233 7.89 1.34 12.94
CA GLU A 233 7.14 1.10 11.72
C GLU A 233 7.50 2.08 10.59
N SER A 234 7.73 3.35 10.93
CA SER A 234 8.11 4.40 9.98
C SER A 234 9.54 4.21 9.47
N GLU A 235 10.48 3.86 10.35
CA GLU A 235 11.85 3.51 9.96
C GLU A 235 11.86 2.28 9.04
N GLY A 236 11.17 1.20 9.43
CA GLY A 236 11.09 -0.01 8.61
C GLY A 236 10.40 0.18 7.25
N ARG A 237 9.51 1.17 7.12
CA ARG A 237 8.91 1.59 5.84
C ARG A 237 9.92 2.36 5.00
N TYR A 238 10.59 3.34 5.58
CA TYR A 238 11.59 4.16 4.92
C TYR A 238 12.76 3.33 4.41
N ASP A 239 13.37 2.52 5.28
CA ASP A 239 14.48 1.63 4.94
C ASP A 239 14.14 0.73 3.77
N ARG A 240 12.96 0.11 3.79
CA ARG A 240 12.50 -0.76 2.70
C ARG A 240 12.39 -0.01 1.38
N ALA A 241 11.78 1.18 1.37
CA ALA A 241 11.59 1.96 0.16
C ALA A 241 12.94 2.44 -0.42
N VAL A 242 13.83 2.94 0.44
CA VAL A 242 15.17 3.40 0.04
C VAL A 242 16.04 2.24 -0.43
N CYS A 243 16.04 1.10 0.26
CA CYS A 243 16.80 -0.08 -0.17
C CYS A 243 16.33 -0.62 -1.53
N ALA A 244 15.03 -0.58 -1.80
CA ALA A 244 14.49 -0.93 -3.11
C ALA A 244 14.95 0.05 -4.20
N ALA A 245 14.95 1.35 -3.92
CA ALA A 245 15.45 2.37 -4.83
C ALA A 245 16.96 2.20 -5.10
N LEU A 246 17.77 2.01 -4.04
CA LEU A 246 19.22 1.75 -4.14
C LEU A 246 19.52 0.52 -4.99
N THR A 247 18.75 -0.57 -4.83
CA THR A 247 18.89 -1.78 -5.63
C THR A 247 18.57 -1.55 -7.12
N ALA A 248 17.72 -0.56 -7.42
CA ALA A 248 17.34 -0.18 -8.78
C ALA A 248 18.39 0.67 -9.50
N VAL A 249 19.17 1.49 -8.78
CA VAL A 249 20.19 2.39 -9.36
C VAL A 249 21.11 1.70 -10.37
N PRO A 250 21.82 0.60 -10.05
CA PRO A 250 22.72 -0.04 -11.01
C PRO A 250 21.97 -0.57 -12.24
N LYS A 251 20.70 -0.96 -12.10
CA LYS A 251 19.87 -1.43 -13.22
C LYS A 251 19.54 -0.31 -14.20
N PHE A 252 19.34 0.92 -13.71
CA PHE A 252 19.09 2.08 -14.56
C PHE A 252 20.37 2.69 -15.12
N ALA A 253 21.49 2.62 -14.39
CA ALA A 253 22.80 3.10 -14.85
C ALA A 253 23.41 2.22 -15.96
N MET A 254 23.17 0.90 -15.91
CA MET A 254 23.69 -0.05 -16.91
C MET A 254 22.88 -0.09 -18.21
N MET A 255 21.72 0.59 -18.27
CA MET A 255 20.90 0.63 -19.47
C MET A 255 21.27 1.89 -20.27
N PRO A 256 21.87 1.76 -21.46
CA PRO A 256 22.26 2.92 -22.26
C PRO A 256 21.02 3.76 -22.57
N ASN A 257 21.10 5.07 -22.30
CA ASN A 257 20.11 6.02 -22.79
C ASN A 257 20.08 5.91 -24.32
N THR A 258 18.97 5.43 -24.88
CA THR A 258 18.76 5.43 -26.33
C THR A 258 18.58 6.85 -26.87
N ASP A 259 18.18 7.79 -26.01
CA ASP A 259 18.14 9.22 -26.28
C ASP A 259 19.06 9.92 -25.30
N THR A 260 20.22 10.40 -25.78
CA THR A 260 21.13 11.39 -25.19
C THR A 260 21.40 11.30 -23.68
N ALA A 261 22.68 11.16 -23.30
CA ALA A 261 23.14 11.23 -21.91
C ALA A 261 22.50 12.41 -21.16
N ASP A 262 21.60 12.10 -20.22
CA ASP A 262 20.98 13.06 -19.32
C ASP A 262 22.01 13.39 -18.22
N PRO A 263 22.51 14.62 -18.13
CA PRO A 263 23.58 15.00 -17.19
C PRO A 263 23.18 14.77 -15.73
N ALA A 264 21.89 14.62 -15.40
CA ALA A 264 21.42 14.34 -14.05
C ALA A 264 21.90 12.98 -13.49
N ILE A 265 22.12 11.98 -14.34
CA ILE A 265 22.63 10.66 -13.89
C ILE A 265 24.15 10.70 -13.69
N VAL A 266 24.87 11.49 -14.49
CA VAL A 266 26.32 11.68 -14.37
C VAL A 266 26.66 12.61 -13.20
N SER A 267 25.75 13.53 -12.85
CA SER A 267 25.89 14.49 -11.75
C SER A 267 25.41 13.95 -10.39
N MET A 268 24.98 12.69 -10.28
CA MET A 268 24.82 12.08 -8.95
C MET A 268 26.20 11.78 -8.38
N ASP A 269 26.80 12.81 -7.79
CA ASP A 269 27.97 12.69 -6.93
C ASP A 269 27.62 11.72 -5.79
N PHE A 270 27.99 10.46 -5.96
CA PHE A 270 27.92 9.40 -4.93
C PHE A 270 28.69 9.75 -3.64
N ILE A 271 29.35 10.91 -3.61
CA ILE A 271 30.19 11.41 -2.52
C ILE A 271 29.36 12.17 -1.46
N HIS A 272 28.12 12.56 -1.74
CA HIS A 272 27.25 13.25 -0.78
C HIS A 272 26.05 12.42 -0.30
N PHE A 273 26.19 11.09 -0.24
CA PHE A 273 25.26 10.23 0.50
C PHE A 273 25.45 10.46 2.01
N ALA A 274 24.95 11.60 2.50
CA ALA A 274 24.79 11.83 3.93
C ALA A 274 23.67 10.91 4.40
N LEU A 275 24.06 9.72 4.86
CA LEU A 275 23.18 8.91 5.70
C LEU A 275 22.62 9.84 6.79
N PRO A 276 21.29 9.87 7.01
CA PRO A 276 20.75 10.62 8.13
C PRO A 276 21.48 10.15 9.40
N PRO A 277 21.82 11.06 10.34
CA PRO A 277 22.57 10.69 11.52
C PRO A 277 21.77 9.65 12.30
N TYR A 278 22.25 8.40 12.26
CA TYR A 278 21.78 7.33 13.11
C TYR A 278 21.95 7.84 14.55
N ARG A 279 20.85 8.18 15.22
CA ARG A 279 20.91 8.54 16.65
C ARG A 279 21.19 7.27 17.41
N SER A 280 22.45 7.06 17.76
CA SER A 280 22.83 6.09 18.78
C SER A 280 22.44 6.65 20.16
N SER A 281 21.24 6.32 20.63
CA SER A 281 20.87 6.20 22.06
C SER A 281 19.36 6.00 22.21
#